data_AF-A0A401Q7B0-F1
#
_entry.id   AF-A0A401Q7B0-F1
#
_cell.length_a   1.000
_cell.length_b   1.000
_cell.length_c   1.000
_cell.angle_alpha   90.00
_cell.angle_beta   90.00
_cell.angle_gamma   90.00
#
_symmetry.space_group_name_H-M   'P 1'
#
loop_
_entity.id
_entity.type
_entity.pdbx_description
1 polymer ?
#
loop_
_entity_poly.entity_id
_entity_poly.type
_entity_poly.pdbx_seq_one_letter_code
_entity_poly.pdbx_strand_id
1 'polypeptide(L)'
;SRLTVDLSSFQDYKPEEDPAIYKSVKTGRGKLGTSWKKELAKRRDWPHMCAYKLVTVKFKWWGLQNKVESFIQKQERRLFTVFHRQLFCWMDRWIGLTMDDIRRMEDDTKKELDEVR
;
A
#
# COMPACT_ATOMS: atom_id res chain seq x y z
N SER A 1 1.58 -15.07 10.63
CA SER A 1 0.82 -13.94 11.16
C SER A 1 0.06 -13.27 10.02
N ARG A 2 -1.27 -13.11 10.12
CA ARG A 2 -2.04 -12.33 9.13
C ARG A 2 -1.77 -10.85 9.42
N LEU A 3 -1.06 -10.17 8.53
CA LEU A 3 -0.85 -8.74 8.64
C LEU A 3 -2.16 -8.02 8.29
N THR A 4 -2.91 -7.66 9.32
CA THR A 4 -3.89 -6.59 9.21
C THR A 4 -3.12 -5.28 9.06
N VAL A 5 -3.38 -4.53 7.98
CA VAL A 5 -2.87 -3.15 7.83
C VAL A 5 -3.31 -2.38 9.07
N ASP A 6 -2.34 -2.09 9.93
CA ASP A 6 -2.48 -1.40 11.20
C ASP A 6 -2.34 0.09 10.92
N LEU A 7 -3.32 0.88 11.34
CA LEU A 7 -3.51 2.27 10.91
C LEU A 7 -2.70 3.30 11.74
N SER A 8 -1.73 2.86 12.56
CA SER A 8 -1.30 3.61 13.76
C SER A 8 0.13 4.18 13.81
N SER A 9 0.93 4.23 12.74
CA SER A 9 2.22 4.97 12.81
C SER A 9 2.01 6.48 12.64
N PHE A 10 2.02 7.23 13.75
CA PHE A 10 1.84 8.69 13.78
C PHE A 10 2.81 9.46 12.87
N GLN A 11 4.03 8.95 12.63
CA GLN A 11 5.02 9.60 11.77
C GLN A 11 4.70 9.53 10.28
N ASP A 12 3.92 8.53 9.84
CA ASP A 12 3.53 8.36 8.43
C ASP A 12 2.11 8.84 8.16
N TYR A 13 1.41 9.32 9.20
CA TYR A 13 0.00 9.65 9.08
C TYR A 13 -0.19 10.91 8.23
N LYS A 14 -0.95 10.75 7.16
CA LYS A 14 -1.45 11.83 6.32
C LYS A 14 -2.95 11.65 6.14
N PRO A 15 -3.79 12.66 6.46
CA PRO A 15 -5.24 12.55 6.31
C PRO A 15 -5.68 12.18 4.89
N GLU A 16 -5.02 12.72 3.86
CA GLU A 16 -5.30 12.45 2.45
C GLU A 16 -4.94 11.02 2.01
N GLU A 17 -4.16 10.29 2.82
CA GLU A 17 -3.79 8.89 2.64
C GLU A 17 -4.43 8.00 3.72
N ASP A 18 -5.57 8.41 4.29
CA ASP A 18 -6.31 7.66 5.28
C ASP A 18 -7.60 7.00 4.71
N PRO A 19 -7.59 5.67 4.50
CA PRO A 19 -8.75 4.93 3.99
C PRO A 19 -9.99 5.01 4.89
N ALA A 20 -9.82 5.32 6.18
CA ALA A 20 -10.95 5.46 7.12
C ALA A 20 -11.74 6.75 6.89
N ILE A 21 -11.17 7.72 6.17
CA ILE A 21 -11.84 8.99 5.85
C ILE A 21 -11.99 9.24 4.34
N TYR A 22 -11.22 8.55 3.50
CA TYR A 22 -11.33 8.62 2.04
C TYR A 22 -12.57 7.89 1.52
N LYS A 23 -13.26 8.52 0.55
CA LYS A 23 -14.31 7.91 -0.26
C LYS A 23 -14.07 8.27 -1.73
N SER A 24 -13.96 7.26 -2.58
CA SER A 24 -13.80 7.43 -4.02
C SER A 24 -15.03 8.07 -4.63
N VAL A 25 -14.82 9.12 -5.43
CA VAL A 25 -15.89 9.78 -6.18
C VAL A 25 -16.30 8.95 -7.39
N LYS A 26 -15.34 8.30 -8.06
CA LYS A 26 -15.61 7.51 -9.28
C LYS A 26 -16.31 6.18 -9.01
N THR A 27 -16.04 5.55 -7.87
CA THR A 27 -16.52 4.19 -7.56
C THR A 27 -17.45 4.12 -6.36
N GLY A 28 -17.51 5.18 -5.55
CA GLY A 28 -18.23 5.19 -4.27
C GLY A 28 -17.62 4.32 -3.17
N ARG A 29 -16.46 3.67 -3.41
CA ARG A 29 -15.77 2.83 -2.42
C ARG A 29 -15.20 3.67 -1.28
N GLY A 30 -15.14 3.08 -0.09
CA GLY A 30 -14.85 3.78 1.16
C GLY A 30 -16.09 4.49 1.75
N LYS A 31 -16.03 5.01 2.97
CA LYS A 31 -14.91 4.99 3.92
C LYS A 31 -14.72 3.60 4.55
N LEU A 32 -13.48 3.23 4.87
CA LEU A 32 -13.17 1.93 5.51
C LEU A 32 -13.16 2.05 7.04
N GLY A 33 -14.35 1.95 7.65
CA GLY A 33 -14.49 1.93 9.12
C GLY A 33 -13.92 0.66 9.77
N THR A 34 -13.88 0.59 11.10
CA THR A 34 -13.24 -0.54 11.84
C THR A 34 -13.78 -1.93 11.49
N SER A 35 -15.03 -2.02 11.02
CA SER A 35 -15.69 -3.27 10.63
C SER A 35 -15.66 -3.56 9.12
N TRP A 36 -14.91 -2.78 8.33
CA TRP A 36 -14.94 -2.84 6.85
C TRP A 36 -14.70 -4.24 6.29
N LYS A 37 -13.86 -5.07 6.93
CA LYS A 37 -13.59 -6.45 6.47
C LYS A 37 -14.81 -7.35 6.58
N LYS A 38 -15.56 -7.23 7.67
CA LYS A 38 -16.79 -8.00 7.90
C LYS A 38 -17.89 -7.55 6.96
N GLU A 39 -17.96 -6.24 6.70
CA GLU A 39 -18.89 -5.65 5.74
C GLU A 39 -18.54 -6.07 4.31
N LEU A 40 -17.27 -5.99 3.92
CA LEU A 40 -16.79 -6.38 2.60
C LEU A 40 -17.07 -7.85 2.29
N ALA A 41 -16.93 -8.75 3.27
CA ALA A 41 -17.27 -10.16 3.10
C ALA A 41 -18.76 -10.40 2.77
N LYS A 42 -19.64 -9.47 3.16
CA LYS A 42 -21.08 -9.52 2.88
C LYS A 42 -21.47 -8.78 1.59
N ARG A 43 -20.61 -7.89 1.09
CA ARG A 43 -20.87 -7.05 -0.08
C ARG A 43 -20.41 -7.73 -1.37
N ARG A 44 -21.25 -7.69 -2.40
CA ARG A 44 -20.94 -8.23 -3.73
C ARG A 44 -20.52 -7.16 -4.74
N ASP A 45 -20.87 -5.91 -4.48
CA ASP A 45 -20.59 -4.75 -5.34
C ASP A 45 -19.14 -4.27 -5.25
N TRP A 46 -18.41 -4.63 -4.18
CA TRP A 46 -17.03 -4.22 -3.96
C TRP A 46 -16.09 -5.40 -4.22
N PRO A 47 -15.39 -5.41 -5.38
CA PRO A 47 -14.38 -6.43 -5.64
C PRO A 47 -13.26 -6.30 -4.63
N HIS A 48 -12.69 -7.44 -4.25
CA HIS A 48 -11.65 -7.50 -3.24
C HIS A 48 -10.65 -8.60 -3.57
N MET A 49 -9.43 -8.42 -3.09
CA MET A 49 -8.31 -9.32 -3.30
C MET A 49 -7.42 -9.34 -2.06
N CYS A 50 -6.51 -10.32 -1.98
CA CYS A 50 -5.48 -10.37 -0.96
C CYS A 50 -4.13 -10.65 -1.62
N ALA A 51 -3.12 -9.84 -1.29
CA ALA A 51 -1.75 -10.05 -1.73
C ALA A 51 -0.96 -10.78 -0.64
N TYR A 52 -0.54 -12.01 -0.93
CA TYR A 52 0.30 -12.81 -0.04
C TYR A 52 1.78 -12.56 -0.35
N LYS A 53 2.36 -11.51 0.24
CA LYS A 53 3.78 -11.15 0.05
C LYS A 53 4.66 -11.90 1.05
N LEU A 54 5.36 -12.94 0.59
CA LEU A 54 6.36 -13.66 1.38
C LEU A 54 7.71 -12.93 1.28
N VAL A 55 8.20 -12.39 2.40
CA VAL A 55 9.46 -11.64 2.46
C VAL A 55 10.52 -12.44 3.22
N THR A 56 11.61 -12.75 2.54
CA THR A 56 12.79 -13.39 3.13
C THR A 56 13.95 -12.40 3.12
N VAL A 57 14.50 -12.12 4.30
CA VAL A 57 15.67 -11.26 4.49
C VAL A 57 16.82 -12.13 4.98
N LYS A 58 18.00 -11.95 4.39
CA LYS A 58 19.23 -12.65 4.77
C LYS A 58 20.37 -11.65 4.86
N PHE A 59 20.88 -11.44 6.06
CA PHE A 59 21.99 -10.50 6.31
C PHE A 59 23.07 -11.19 7.14
N LYS A 60 24.13 -11.67 6.47
CA LYS A 60 25.21 -12.42 7.11
C LYS A 60 26.34 -11.51 7.57
N TRP A 61 26.19 -10.94 8.75
CA TRP A 61 27.25 -10.21 9.44
C TRP A 61 27.26 -10.59 10.93
N TRP A 62 28.40 -11.10 11.40
CA TRP A 62 28.62 -11.41 12.81
C TRP A 62 28.29 -10.22 13.72
N GLY A 63 27.49 -10.45 14.76
CA GLY A 63 27.06 -9.44 15.72
C GLY A 63 25.93 -8.52 15.26
N LEU A 64 25.57 -8.49 13.97
CA LEU A 64 24.54 -7.59 13.43
C LEU A 64 23.36 -8.28 12.75
N GLN A 65 23.49 -9.56 12.38
CA GLN A 65 22.48 -10.35 11.64
C GLN A 65 21.04 -10.10 12.14
N ASN A 66 20.72 -10.52 13.36
CA ASN A 66 19.35 -10.47 13.87
C ASN A 66 18.78 -9.04 13.94
N LYS A 67 19.62 -8.07 14.30
CA LYS A 67 19.22 -6.66 14.43
C LYS A 67 18.85 -6.08 13.07
N VAL A 68 19.68 -6.33 12.05
CA VAL A 68 19.48 -5.81 10.69
C VAL A 68 18.33 -6.54 10.00
N GLU A 69 18.24 -7.87 10.10
CA GLU A 69 17.13 -8.63 9.52
C GLU A 69 15.79 -8.18 10.11
N SER A 70 15.72 -8.01 11.43
CA SER A 70 14.52 -7.50 12.12
C SER A 70 14.17 -6.06 11.71
N PHE A 71 15.18 -5.22 11.51
CA PHE A 71 14.98 -3.85 11.06
C PHE A 71 14.39 -3.81 9.65
N ILE A 72 14.97 -4.56 8.70
CA ILE A 72 14.48 -4.62 7.31
C ILE A 72 13.04 -5.13 7.29
N GLN A 73 12.71 -6.20 8.03
CA GLN A 73 11.35 -6.71 8.12
C GLN A 73 10.35 -5.66 8.65
N LYS A 74 10.77 -4.82 9.61
CA LYS A 74 9.94 -3.70 10.12
C LYS A 74 9.75 -2.62 9.05
N GLN A 75 10.79 -2.26 8.29
CA GLN A 75 10.67 -1.28 7.21
C GLN A 75 9.79 -1.80 6.07
N GLU A 76 9.93 -3.06 5.67
CA GLU A 76 9.07 -3.70 4.67
C GLU A 76 7.59 -3.68 5.10
N ARG A 77 7.30 -4.03 6.37
CA ARG A 77 5.95 -3.91 6.91
C ARG A 77 5.42 -2.48 6.83
N ARG A 78 6.23 -1.49 7.22
CA ARG A 78 5.88 -0.06 7.17
C ARG A 78 5.60 0.38 5.72
N LEU A 79 6.51 0.06 4.80
CA LEU A 79 6.40 0.38 3.38
C LEU A 79 5.11 -0.19 2.79
N PHE A 80 4.81 -1.48 3.01
CA PHE A 80 3.58 -2.07 2.51
C PHE A 80 2.34 -1.45 3.15
N THR A 81 2.38 -1.08 4.43
CA THR A 81 1.26 -0.40 5.08
C THR A 81 0.98 0.95 4.44
N VAL A 82 1.99 1.80 4.28
CA VAL A 82 1.84 3.14 3.67
C VAL A 82 1.42 3.02 2.21
N PHE A 83 2.11 2.17 1.44
CA PHE A 83 1.84 1.96 0.02
C PHE A 83 0.38 1.55 -0.25
N HIS A 84 -0.18 0.58 0.49
CA HIS A 84 -1.56 0.14 0.22
C HIS A 84 -2.60 1.16 0.70
N ARG A 85 -2.29 1.99 1.71
CA ARG A 85 -3.14 3.13 2.09
C ARG A 85 -3.21 4.15 0.96
N GLN A 86 -2.05 4.54 0.43
CA GLN A 86 -1.94 5.43 -0.73
C GLN A 86 -2.66 4.85 -1.95
N LEU A 87 -2.38 3.59 -2.29
CA LEU A 87 -3.02 2.90 -3.42
C LEU A 87 -4.55 2.98 -3.33
N PHE A 88 -5.12 2.75 -2.15
CA PHE A 88 -6.57 2.87 -1.95
C PHE A 88 -7.06 4.32 -2.04
N CYS A 89 -6.39 5.27 -1.40
CA CYS A 89 -6.81 6.67 -1.39
C CYS A 89 -6.57 7.40 -2.72
N TRP A 90 -5.72 6.84 -3.59
CA TRP A 90 -5.49 7.34 -4.94
C TRP A 90 -6.31 6.60 -6.00
N MET A 91 -7.29 5.79 -5.59
CA MET A 91 -8.13 5.00 -6.51
C MET A 91 -8.69 5.82 -7.67
N ASP A 92 -9.22 7.01 -7.39
CA ASP A 92 -9.79 7.85 -8.45
C ASP A 92 -8.77 8.31 -9.50
N ARG A 93 -7.47 8.28 -9.19
CA ARG A 93 -6.39 8.63 -10.12
C ARG A 93 -6.08 7.50 -11.10
N TRP A 94 -6.14 6.25 -10.66
CA TRP A 94 -5.68 5.10 -11.45
C TRP A 94 -6.79 4.18 -11.96
N ILE A 95 -8.00 4.20 -11.40
CA ILE A 95 -9.07 3.23 -11.73
C ILE A 95 -9.53 3.27 -13.20
N GLY A 96 -9.32 4.38 -13.89
CA GLY A 96 -9.66 4.56 -15.31
C GLY A 96 -8.49 4.40 -16.27
N LEU A 97 -7.29 4.08 -15.78
CA LEU A 97 -6.11 3.92 -16.62
C LEU A 97 -6.12 2.56 -17.31
N THR A 98 -5.74 2.55 -18.58
CA THR A 98 -5.42 1.34 -19.33
C THR A 98 -3.98 0.91 -19.08
N MET A 99 -3.64 -0.34 -19.39
CA MET A 99 -2.25 -0.80 -19.29
C MET A 99 -1.29 -0.02 -20.20
N ASP A 100 -1.78 0.51 -21.32
CA ASP A 100 -0.96 1.34 -22.21
C ASP A 100 -0.70 2.73 -21.61
N ASP A 101 -1.65 3.28 -20.85
CA ASP A 101 -1.41 4.51 -20.07
C ASP A 101 -0.34 4.28 -19.01
N ILE A 102 -0.41 3.14 -18.29
CA ILE A 102 0.58 2.77 -17.27
C ILE A 102 1.98 2.65 -17.88
N ARG A 103 2.14 1.97 -19.02
CA ARG A 103 3.44 1.84 -19.71
C ARG A 103 4.04 3.19 -20.07
N ARG A 104 3.24 4.11 -20.62
CA ARG A 104 3.71 5.47 -20.94
C ARG A 104 4.15 6.22 -19.70
N MET A 105 3.38 6.13 -18.61
CA MET A 105 3.74 6.73 -17.33
C MET A 105 5.03 6.15 -16.75
N GLU A 106 5.26 4.83 -16.87
CA GLU A 106 6.51 4.18 -16.43
C GLU A 106 7.71 4.71 -17.23
N ASP A 107 7.57 4.86 -18.56
CA ASP A 107 8.62 5.40 -19.42
C ASP A 107 8.96 6.86 -19.08
N ASP A 108 7.96 7.70 -18.84
CA ASP A 108 8.17 9.11 -18.48
C ASP A 108 8.74 9.24 -17.06
N THR A 109 8.21 8.49 -16.09
CA THR A 109 8.76 8.43 -14.72
C THR A 109 10.23 8.00 -14.73
N LYS A 110 10.60 7.04 -15.60
CA LYS A 110 11.99 6.60 -15.74
C LYS A 110 12.90 7.74 -16.20
N LYS A 111 12.50 8.52 -17.21
CA LYS A 111 13.29 9.68 -17.69
C LYS A 111 13.46 10.72 -16.60
N GLU A 112 12.37 11.07 -15.89
CA GLU A 112 12.42 12.03 -14.78
C GLU A 112 13.36 11.57 -13.66
N LEU A 113 13.32 10.29 -13.28
CA LEU A 113 14.21 9.74 -12.25
C LEU A 113 15.68 9.73 -12.68
N ASP A 114 15.97 9.51 -13.97
CA ASP A 114 17.33 9.57 -14.51
C ASP A 114 17.86 11.03 -14.53
N GLU A 115 16.99 12.03 -14.68
CA GLU A 115 17.35 13.46 -14.63
C GLU A 115 17.60 13.98 -13.21
N VAL A 116 16.93 13.41 -12.20
CA VAL A 116 17.04 13.81 -10.78
C VAL A 116 18.21 13.12 -10.07
N ARG A 117 18.81 12.07 -10.67
CA ARG A 117 19.89 11.27 -10.09
C ARG A 117 21.29 11.82 -10.38
#